data_AF-A0A838WC62-F1
#
_entry.id   AF-A0A838WC62-F1
#
_cell.length_a   1.000
_cell.length_b   1.000
_cell.length_c   1.000
_cell.angle_alpha   90.00
_cell.angle_beta   90.00
_cell.angle_gamma   90.00
#
_symmetry.space_group_name_H-M   'P 1'
#
loop_
_entity.id
_entity.type
_entity.pdbx_description
1 polymer ?
#
loop_
_entity_poly.entity_id
_entity_poly.type
_entity_poly.pdbx_seq_one_letter_code
_entity_poly.pdbx_strand_id
1 'polypeptide(L)'
;MFWLQSAEKSALAFLLIDPFMFFADYTVELSAADRRELQVEDRSDVAVLAIATLPHRQGAPCTVNLQGPVALNLASRLARQIVNSGPELGTRRPIDLTTARHG
;
A
#
# COMPACT_ATOMS: atom_id res chain seq x y z
N MET A 1 9.23 5.83 -0.55
CA MET A 1 9.06 4.60 -1.37
C MET A 1 9.82 3.48 -0.69
N PHE A 2 9.30 2.26 -0.72
CA PHE A 2 9.87 1.10 -0.03
C PHE A 2 9.83 -0.13 -0.95
N TRP A 3 10.72 -1.09 -0.72
CA TRP A 3 10.67 -2.40 -1.37
C TRP A 3 10.18 -3.45 -0.38
N LEU A 4 9.15 -4.20 -0.75
CA LEU A 4 8.74 -5.41 -0.05
C LEU A 4 9.35 -6.62 -0.77
N GLN A 5 10.51 -7.04 -0.27
CA GLN A 5 11.30 -8.12 -0.84
C GLN A 5 10.96 -9.46 -0.19
N SER A 6 10.71 -10.49 -0.99
CA SER A 6 10.61 -11.86 -0.47
C SER A 6 11.96 -12.34 0.02
N ALA A 7 12.00 -12.90 1.24
CA ALA A 7 13.20 -13.53 1.81
C ALA A 7 13.51 -14.90 1.18
N GLU A 8 12.52 -15.55 0.56
CA GLU A 8 12.66 -16.89 -0.03
C GLU A 8 12.88 -16.84 -1.54
N LYS A 9 12.34 -15.82 -2.22
CA LYS A 9 12.39 -15.67 -3.68
C LYS A 9 13.03 -14.33 -4.03
N SER A 10 14.33 -14.32 -4.29
CA SER A 10 15.10 -13.09 -4.58
C SER A 10 14.52 -12.27 -5.74
N ALA A 11 13.95 -12.92 -6.76
CA ALA A 11 13.33 -12.25 -7.90
C ALA A 11 11.94 -11.65 -7.62
N LEU A 12 11.36 -11.89 -6.44
CA LEU A 12 10.03 -11.40 -6.07
C LEU A 12 10.13 -10.21 -5.11
N ALA A 13 9.83 -9.02 -5.63
CA ALA A 13 9.74 -7.80 -4.86
C ALA A 13 8.59 -6.93 -5.35
N PHE A 14 7.96 -6.19 -4.43
CA PHE A 14 6.95 -5.19 -4.75
C PHE A 14 7.47 -3.80 -4.39
N LEU A 15 7.24 -2.83 -5.28
CA LEU A 15 7.43 -1.42 -4.95
C LEU A 15 6.22 -0.94 -4.16
N LEU A 16 6.46 -0.41 -2.97
CA LEU A 16 5.44 0.14 -2.08
C LEU A 16 5.59 1.65 -1.94
N ILE A 17 4.46 2.34 -1.86
CA ILE A 17 4.41 3.77 -1.59
C ILE A 17 3.36 4.08 -0.53
N ASP A 18 3.50 5.23 0.12
CA ASP A 18 2.44 5.78 0.95
C ASP A 18 1.33 6.34 0.04
N PRO A 19 0.11 5.77 0.06
CA PRO A 19 -0.99 6.24 -0.78
C PRO A 19 -1.55 7.59 -0.33
N PHE A 20 -1.39 7.97 0.95
CA PHE A 20 -1.97 9.20 1.51
C PHE A 20 -1.28 10.47 0.98
N MET A 21 -0.05 10.34 0.46
CA MET A 21 0.64 11.44 -0.25
C MET A 21 -0.03 11.83 -1.58
N PHE A 22 -0.83 10.94 -2.17
CA PHE A 22 -1.46 11.14 -3.49
C PHE A 22 -2.99 11.21 -3.41
N PHE A 23 -3.58 10.60 -2.39
CA PHE A 23 -5.02 10.47 -2.22
C PHE A 23 -5.38 10.87 -0.78
N ALA A 24 -5.59 12.17 -0.55
CA ALA A 24 -5.84 12.73 0.79
C ALA A 24 -7.09 12.14 1.47
N ASP A 25 -8.13 11.83 0.69
CA ASP A 25 -9.40 11.26 1.19
C ASP A 25 -9.40 9.72 1.19
N TYR A 26 -8.26 9.08 0.91
CA TYR A 26 -8.17 7.62 0.94
C TYR A 26 -8.28 7.11 2.38
N THR A 27 -9.17 6.15 2.59
CA THR A 27 -9.33 5.46 3.87
C THR A 27 -9.17 3.97 3.67
N VAL A 28 -8.69 3.29 4.72
CA VAL A 28 -8.59 1.83 4.73
C VAL A 28 -9.29 1.31 5.97
N GLU A 29 -10.29 0.48 5.75
CA GLU A 29 -10.99 -0.20 6.84
C GLU A 29 -10.40 -1.59 7.06
N LEU A 30 -9.77 -1.80 8.21
CA LEU A 30 -9.39 -3.13 8.65
C LEU A 30 -10.62 -3.85 9.21
N SER A 31 -10.88 -5.07 8.78
CA SER A 31 -11.92 -5.88 9.41
C SER A 31 -11.50 -6.30 10.83
N ALA A 32 -12.45 -6.83 11.62
CA ALA A 32 -12.11 -7.42 12.92
C ALA A 32 -11.21 -8.65 12.81
N ALA A 33 -11.25 -9.36 11.66
CA ALA A 33 -10.32 -10.45 11.38
C ALA A 33 -8.92 -9.90 11.09
N ASP A 34 -8.80 -8.87 10.25
CA ASP A 34 -7.52 -8.24 9.93
C ASP A 34 -6.81 -7.70 11.16
N ARG A 35 -7.53 -6.96 12.02
CA ARG A 35 -6.96 -6.43 13.28
C ARG A 35 -6.43 -7.53 14.19
N ARG A 36 -7.13 -8.66 14.26
CA ARG A 36 -6.75 -9.80 15.10
C ARG A 36 -5.52 -10.50 14.55
N GLU A 37 -5.49 -10.75 13.25
CA GLU A 37 -4.36 -11.40 12.58
C GLU A 37 -3.10 -10.51 12.60
N LEU A 38 -3.27 -9.19 12.51
CA LEU A 38 -2.18 -8.22 12.64
C LEU A 38 -1.80 -7.90 14.09
N GLN A 39 -2.53 -8.44 15.08
CA GLN A 39 -2.35 -8.16 16.51
C GLN A 39 -2.35 -6.65 16.81
N VAL A 40 -3.32 -5.93 16.27
CA VAL A 40 -3.42 -4.47 16.44
C VAL A 40 -3.95 -4.15 17.84
N GLU A 41 -3.08 -3.60 18.69
CA GLU A 41 -3.44 -3.04 20.00
C GLU A 41 -3.59 -1.51 19.93
N ASP A 42 -2.63 -0.82 19.29
CA ASP A 42 -2.72 0.60 18.95
C ASP A 42 -2.79 0.79 17.42
N ARG A 43 -3.62 1.74 16.98
CA ARG A 43 -3.70 2.12 15.56
C ARG A 43 -2.45 2.85 15.10
N SER A 44 -1.72 3.55 15.99
CA SER A 44 -0.48 4.25 15.62
C SER A 44 0.63 3.30 15.18
N ASP A 45 0.54 2.02 15.56
CA ASP A 45 1.51 0.99 15.16
C ASP A 45 1.25 0.46 13.76
N VAL A 46 0.12 0.83 13.14
CA VAL A 46 -0.28 0.35 11.82
C VAL A 46 0.13 1.34 10.74
N ALA A 47 1.04 0.90 9.87
CA ALA A 47 1.34 1.57 8.61
C ALA A 47 0.53 0.94 7.48
N VAL A 48 0.14 1.76 6.50
CA VAL A 48 -0.55 1.30 5.28
C VAL A 48 0.22 1.78 4.06
N LEU A 49 0.55 0.85 3.17
CA LEU A 49 1.27 1.12 1.93
C LEU A 49 0.53 0.51 0.74
N ALA A 50 0.52 1.19 -0.40
CA ALA A 50 -0.06 0.66 -1.63
C ALA A 50 1.03 0.07 -2.54
N ILE A 51 0.70 -1.03 -3.21
CA ILE A 51 1.57 -1.62 -4.24
C ILE A 51 1.52 -0.74 -5.49
N ALA A 52 2.68 -0.29 -5.94
CA ALA A 52 2.87 0.47 -7.16
C ALA A 52 3.23 -0.45 -8.34
N THR A 53 2.68 -0.15 -9.50
CA THR A 53 3.02 -0.75 -10.79
C THR A 53 3.72 0.30 -11.64
N LEU A 54 4.97 0.02 -12.00
CA LEU A 54 5.74 0.86 -12.92
C LEU A 54 5.23 0.66 -14.36
N PRO A 55 5.19 1.72 -15.17
CA PRO A 55 4.77 1.62 -16.56
C PRO A 55 5.80 0.87 -17.41
N HIS A 56 5.34 0.02 -18.33
CA HIS A 56 6.20 -0.62 -19.32
C HIS A 56 6.56 0.28 -20.50
N ARG A 57 5.71 1.29 -20.80
CA ARG A 57 5.91 2.23 -21.91
C ARG A 57 6.34 3.57 -21.36
N GLN A 58 7.33 4.20 -22.00
CA GLN A 58 7.73 5.57 -21.66
C GLN A 58 6.54 6.52 -21.80
N GLY A 59 6.39 7.43 -20.85
CA GLY A 59 5.31 8.42 -20.81
C GLY A 59 3.98 7.92 -20.22
N ALA A 60 3.80 6.62 -19.99
CA ALA A 60 2.63 6.13 -19.25
C ALA A 60 2.79 6.40 -17.73
N PRO A 61 1.69 6.64 -16.98
CA PRO A 61 1.80 6.93 -15.56
C PRO A 61 2.13 5.66 -14.76
N CYS A 62 2.79 5.84 -13.61
CA CYS A 62 2.79 4.82 -12.57
C CYS A 62 1.37 4.68 -12.02
N THR A 63 0.99 3.48 -11.60
CA THR A 63 -0.32 3.25 -10.98
C THR A 63 -0.16 2.57 -9.63
N VAL A 64 -1.13 2.73 -8.74
CA VAL A 64 -1.22 2.01 -7.46
C VAL A 64 -2.50 1.22 -7.33
N ASN A 65 -2.43 0.14 -6.55
CA ASN A 65 -3.60 -0.62 -6.14
C ASN A 65 -4.17 -0.09 -4.82
N LEU A 66 -5.28 0.65 -4.88
CA LEU A 66 -5.98 1.16 -3.68
C LEU A 66 -7.00 0.17 -3.12
N GLN A 67 -7.36 -0.88 -3.86
CA GLN A 67 -8.23 -1.95 -3.38
C GLN A 67 -7.46 -3.04 -2.62
N GLY A 68 -6.14 -3.09 -2.77
CA GLY A 68 -5.27 -4.11 -2.20
C GLY A 68 -4.05 -3.56 -1.46
N PRO A 69 -4.20 -2.59 -0.53
CA PRO A 69 -3.07 -2.06 0.22
C PRO A 69 -2.48 -3.12 1.16
N VAL A 70 -1.23 -2.94 1.55
CA VAL A 70 -0.54 -3.71 2.58
C VAL A 70 -0.63 -2.94 3.89
N ALA A 71 -1.32 -3.51 4.89
CA ALA A 71 -1.28 -3.05 6.26
C ALA A 71 -0.17 -3.78 7.02
N LEU A 72 0.67 -3.03 7.74
CA LEU A 72 1.77 -3.54 8.53
C LEU A 72 1.61 -3.07 9.96
N ASN A 73 1.60 -3.98 10.92
CA ASN A 73 1.79 -3.63 12.32
C ASN A 73 3.29 -3.63 12.62
N LEU A 74 3.85 -2.47 12.91
CA LEU A 74 5.28 -2.27 13.13
C LEU A 74 5.76 -2.86 14.46
N ALA A 75 4.88 -2.92 15.46
CA ALA A 75 5.19 -3.49 16.77
C ALA A 75 5.26 -5.03 16.69
N SER A 76 4.24 -5.68 16.13
CA SER A 76 4.20 -7.15 15.99
C SER A 76 4.99 -7.68 14.79
N ARG A 77 5.39 -6.80 13.86
CA ARG A 77 6.04 -7.14 12.58
C ARG A 77 5.21 -8.06 11.68
N LEU A 78 3.90 -8.00 11.83
CA LEU A 78 2.95 -8.73 10.99
C LEU A 78 2.43 -7.80 9.88
N ALA A 79 2.21 -8.36 8.70
CA ALA A 79 1.67 -7.63 7.57
C ALA A 79 0.63 -8.46 6.81
N ARG A 80 -0.36 -7.78 6.24
CA ARG A 80 -1.41 -8.38 5.42
C ARG A 80 -1.76 -7.49 4.25
N GLN A 81 -2.05 -8.10 3.11
CA GLN A 81 -2.74 -7.41 2.03
C GLN A 81 -4.23 -7.38 2.33
N ILE A 82 -4.80 -6.18 2.43
CA ILE A 82 -6.19 -5.94 2.81
C ILE A 82 -7.04 -5.81 1.56
N VAL A 83 -8.25 -6.37 1.58
CA VAL A 83 -9.24 -6.12 0.53
C VAL A 83 -10.05 -4.89 0.94
N ASN A 84 -9.72 -3.74 0.37
CA ASN A 84 -10.43 -2.49 0.60
C ASN A 84 -11.50 -2.30 -0.47
N SER A 85 -12.77 -2.32 -0.06
CA SER A 85 -13.91 -2.23 -0.96
C SER A 85 -14.50 -0.83 -0.91
N GLY A 86 -14.54 -0.15 -2.05
CA GLY A 86 -15.13 1.18 -2.19
C GLY A 86 -15.34 1.50 -3.68
N PRO A 87 -16.47 2.13 -4.06
CA PRO A 87 -16.81 2.33 -5.46
C PRO A 87 -15.83 3.23 -6.22
N GLU A 88 -15.15 4.13 -5.52
CA GLU A 88 -14.10 5.01 -6.05
C GLU A 88 -12.69 4.37 -6.09
N LEU A 89 -12.50 3.24 -5.39
CA LEU A 89 -11.22 2.55 -5.33
C LEU A 89 -10.95 1.76 -6.61
N GLY A 90 -9.70 1.76 -7.06
CA GLY A 90 -9.28 1.00 -8.24
C GLY A 90 -7.99 0.22 -8.00
N THR A 91 -7.81 -0.87 -8.73
CA THR A 91 -6.57 -1.67 -8.73
C THR A 91 -5.43 -1.01 -9.50
N ARG A 92 -5.75 0.00 -10.33
CA ARG A 92 -4.79 0.79 -11.12
C ARG A 92 -5.17 2.26 -11.12
N ARG A 93 -4.90 2.95 -10.02
CA ARG A 93 -5.09 4.41 -9.91
C ARG A 93 -3.79 5.12 -10.34
N PRO A 94 -3.81 5.98 -11.37
CA PRO A 94 -2.63 6.71 -11.79
C PRO A 94 -2.11 7.63 -10.69
N ILE A 95 -0.78 7.75 -10.59
CA ILE A 95 -0.07 8.71 -9.74
C ILE A 95 1.04 9.38 -10.54
N ASP A 96 1.35 10.61 -10.16
CA ASP A 96 2.51 11.33 -10.67
C ASP A 96 3.65 11.24 -9.65
N LEU A 97 4.72 10.53 -9.99
CA LEU A 97 5.87 10.38 -9.08
C LEU A 97 6.70 11.67 -8.94
N THR A 98 6.49 12.67 -9.81
CA THR A 98 7.22 13.95 -9.76
C THR A 98 6.69 14.88 -8.68
N THR A 99 5.43 14.75 -8.28
CA THR A 99 4.79 15.58 -7.23
C THR A 99 5.13 15.14 -5.81
N ALA A 100 5.76 13.98 -5.62
CA ALA A 100 6.14 13.47 -4.28
C ALA A 100 7.37 14.18 -3.66
N ARG A 101 7.92 15.21 -4.30
CA ARG A 101 9.09 15.98 -3.86
C ARG A 101 8.72 17.27 -3.12
N HIS A 102 7.87 17.22 -2.11
CA HIS A 102 7.76 18.32 -1.15
C HIS A 102 7.48 17.77 0.26
N GLY A 103 8.57 17.50 0.97
CA GLY A 103 8.67 17.27 2.40
C GLY A 103 10.06 17.66 2.85
#